data_AF-A0A271KKQ7-F1
#
_entry.id   AF-A0A271KKQ7-F1
#
_cell.length_a   1.000
_cell.length_b   1.000
_cell.length_c   1.000
_cell.angle_alpha   90.00
_cell.angle_beta   90.00
_cell.angle_gamma   90.00
#
_symmetry.space_group_name_H-M   'P 1'
#
loop_
_entity.id
_entity.type
_entity.pdbx_description
1 polymer ?
#
loop_
_entity_poly.entity_id
_entity_poly.type
_entity_poly.pdbx_seq_one_letter_code
_entity_poly.pdbx_strand_id
1 'polypeptide(L)'
;MADDQNRAISQTVVELLRSAPNKQAVVSEVVTRLVPSSWSGSRASIIEERLPLLRSLNPADDQEIERAMDAADARLRELIDAERRREMVEERTDSESFE
;
A
#
# COMPACT_ATOMS: atom_id res chain seq x y z
N MET A 1 8.46 7.36 -16.85
CA MET A 1 7.76 6.46 -15.93
C MET A 1 6.90 7.35 -15.04
N ALA A 2 5.75 7.80 -15.56
CA ALA A 2 4.94 8.83 -14.92
C ALA A 2 3.51 8.72 -15.45
N ASP A 3 2.72 7.86 -14.80
CA ASP A 3 1.26 7.79 -14.94
C ASP A 3 0.64 7.40 -13.58
N ASP A 4 1.31 7.73 -12.45
CA ASP A 4 0.85 7.34 -11.11
C ASP A 4 0.03 8.44 -10.39
N GLN A 5 -0.10 9.62 -11.00
CA GLN A 5 -0.53 10.86 -10.33
C GLN A 5 -2.06 11.03 -10.19
N ASN A 6 -2.88 10.04 -10.56
CA ASN A 6 -4.33 10.09 -10.31
C ASN A 6 -4.97 8.70 -10.20
N ARG A 7 -4.47 7.86 -9.29
CA ARG A 7 -5.14 6.59 -8.99
C ARG A 7 -6.35 6.87 -8.11
N ALA A 8 -7.54 6.72 -8.67
CA ALA A 8 -8.78 6.65 -7.92
C ALA A 8 -9.32 5.22 -8.00
N ILE A 9 -9.82 4.68 -6.88
CA ILE A 9 -10.59 3.44 -6.90
C ILE A 9 -11.91 3.73 -7.63
N SER A 10 -12.24 2.92 -8.65
CA SER A 10 -13.53 3.01 -9.33
C SER A 10 -14.69 2.66 -8.40
N GLN A 11 -15.81 3.35 -8.55
CA GLN A 11 -17.06 3.07 -7.82
C GLN A 11 -17.49 1.59 -7.93
N THR A 12 -17.28 0.96 -9.08
CA THR A 12 -17.60 -0.46 -9.29
C THR A 12 -16.79 -1.38 -8.37
N VAL A 13 -15.54 -1.03 -8.08
CA VAL A 13 -14.69 -1.80 -7.17
C VAL A 13 -15.19 -1.68 -5.73
N VAL A 14 -15.62 -0.49 -5.32
CA VAL A 14 -16.26 -0.26 -4.01
C VAL A 14 -17.52 -1.12 -3.86
N GLU A 15 -18.39 -1.13 -4.88
CA GLU A 15 -19.63 -1.92 -4.86
C GLU A 15 -19.37 -3.43 -4.84
N LEU A 16 -18.36 -3.89 -5.58
CA LEU A 16 -17.93 -5.29 -5.56
C LEU A 16 -17.39 -5.70 -4.19
N LEU A 17 -16.56 -4.86 -3.55
CA LEU A 17 -16.05 -5.10 -2.21
C LEU A 17 -17.19 -5.16 -1.18
N ARG A 18 -18.16 -4.26 -1.25
CA ARG A 18 -19.32 -4.24 -0.33
C ARG A 18 -20.21 -5.46 -0.47
N SER A 19 -20.32 -5.99 -1.68
CA SER A 19 -21.12 -7.18 -1.97
C SER A 19 -20.37 -8.49 -1.71
N ALA A 20 -19.08 -8.42 -1.36
CA ALA A 20 -18.27 -9.61 -1.15
C ALA A 20 -18.72 -10.38 0.10
N PRO A 21 -18.83 -11.72 0.03
CA PRO A 21 -19.18 -12.54 1.19
C PRO A 21 -18.07 -12.56 2.26
N ASN A 22 -16.85 -12.18 1.88
CA ASN A 22 -15.72 -12.00 2.78
C ASN A 22 -14.96 -10.73 2.40
N LYS A 23 -15.38 -9.59 2.97
CA LYS A 23 -14.81 -8.27 2.64
C LYS A 23 -13.34 -8.19 3.06
N GLN A 24 -12.98 -8.81 4.18
CA GLN A 24 -11.61 -8.85 4.68
C GLN A 24 -10.65 -9.52 3.69
N ALA A 25 -11.05 -10.63 3.07
CA ALA A 25 -10.22 -11.31 2.07
C ALA A 25 -9.98 -10.42 0.84
N VAL A 26 -11.00 -9.69 0.39
CA VAL A 26 -10.88 -8.77 -0.74
C VAL A 26 -9.96 -7.60 -0.39
N VAL A 27 -10.10 -6.99 0.79
CA VAL A 27 -9.17 -5.93 1.25
C VAL A 27 -7.74 -6.46 1.29
N SER A 28 -7.51 -7.67 1.82
CA SER A 28 -6.18 -8.28 1.85
C SER A 28 -5.57 -8.43 0.45
N GLU A 29 -6.36 -8.83 -0.55
CA GLU A 29 -5.90 -8.96 -1.94
C GLU A 29 -5.65 -7.61 -2.62
N VAL A 30 -6.34 -6.54 -2.20
CA VAL A 30 -6.01 -5.19 -2.66
C VAL A 30 -4.67 -4.74 -2.07
N VAL A 31 -4.44 -5.03 -0.78
CA VAL A 31 -3.21 -4.65 -0.06
C VAL A 31 -1.97 -5.29 -0.67
N THR A 32 -2.04 -6.56 -1.11
CA THR A 32 -0.91 -7.22 -1.79
C THR A 32 -0.49 -6.49 -3.07
N ARG A 33 -1.42 -5.78 -3.74
CA ARG A 33 -1.15 -5.01 -4.95
C ARG A 33 -0.61 -3.60 -4.68
N LEU A 34 -0.79 -3.08 -3.47
CA LEU A 34 -0.19 -1.81 -3.06
C LEU A 34 1.33 -1.95 -2.90
N VAL A 35 1.78 -3.14 -2.48
CA VAL A 35 3.19 -3.45 -2.30
C VAL A 35 3.80 -3.93 -3.64
N PRO A 36 4.75 -3.18 -4.23
CA PRO A 36 5.40 -3.63 -5.46
C PRO A 36 6.27 -4.87 -5.21
N SER A 37 6.28 -5.79 -6.18
CA SER A 37 7.15 -6.98 -6.20
C SER A 37 8.49 -6.73 -6.90
N SER A 38 8.54 -5.74 -7.79
CA SER A 38 9.73 -5.24 -8.47
C SER A 38 9.55 -3.76 -8.75
N TRP A 39 10.54 -2.94 -8.38
CA TRP A 39 10.52 -1.49 -8.59
C TRP A 39 11.96 -0.98 -8.69
N SER A 40 12.13 0.21 -9.28
CA SER A 40 13.35 1.00 -9.16
C SER A 40 13.11 2.15 -8.18
N GLY A 41 14.12 2.51 -7.39
CA GLY A 41 14.03 3.57 -6.37
C GLY A 41 13.56 3.05 -5.01
N SER A 42 13.00 3.96 -4.19
CA SER A 42 12.55 3.64 -2.83
C SER A 42 11.18 2.97 -2.84
N ARG A 43 11.14 1.73 -2.38
CA ARG A 43 9.91 0.96 -2.15
C ARG A 43 9.06 1.61 -1.08
N ALA A 44 9.71 2.09 -0.01
CA ALA A 44 9.02 2.72 1.10
C ALA A 44 8.22 3.92 0.61
N SER A 45 8.84 4.75 -0.24
CA SER A 45 8.18 5.89 -0.88
C SER A 45 7.00 5.46 -1.75
N ILE A 46 7.17 4.42 -2.58
CA ILE A 46 6.09 3.90 -3.43
C ILE A 46 4.89 3.39 -2.60
N ILE A 47 5.15 2.68 -1.49
CA ILE A 47 4.07 2.17 -0.63
C ILE A 47 3.36 3.33 0.07
N GLU A 48 4.11 4.32 0.57
CA GLU A 48 3.56 5.50 1.22
C GLU A 48 2.67 6.33 0.29
N GLU A 49 3.11 6.56 -0.96
CA GLU A 49 2.33 7.25 -1.99
C GLU A 49 1.01 6.54 -2.31
N ARG A 50 0.97 5.20 -2.18
CA ARG A 50 -0.21 4.38 -2.47
C ARG A 50 -1.13 4.16 -1.29
N LEU A 51 -0.69 4.47 -0.08
CA LEU A 51 -1.48 4.26 1.14
C LEU A 51 -2.84 4.98 1.12
N PRO A 52 -2.98 6.21 0.57
CA PRO A 52 -4.29 6.87 0.45
C PRO A 52 -5.30 6.09 -0.40
N LEU A 53 -4.85 5.22 -1.32
CA LEU A 53 -5.74 4.38 -2.13
C LEU A 53 -6.51 3.37 -1.27
N LEU A 54 -5.89 2.89 -0.18
CA LEU A 54 -6.55 2.00 0.76
C LEU A 54 -7.79 2.69 1.35
N ARG A 55 -7.67 3.94 1.78
CA ARG A 55 -8.79 4.71 2.38
C ARG A 55 -9.92 4.99 1.38
N SER A 56 -9.61 5.09 0.09
CA SER A 56 -10.62 5.26 -0.94
C SER A 56 -11.49 4.02 -1.21
N LEU A 57 -11.19 2.85 -0.61
CA LEU A 57 -11.99 1.64 -0.73
C LEU A 57 -13.29 1.66 0.07
N ASN A 58 -13.42 2.53 1.08
CA ASN A 58 -14.58 2.58 1.98
C ASN A 58 -15.26 3.96 2.07
N PRO A 59 -15.71 4.55 0.95
CA PRO A 59 -16.34 5.88 0.99
C PRO A 59 -17.69 5.93 1.72
N ALA A 60 -18.24 4.78 2.15
CA ALA A 60 -19.54 4.65 2.79
C ALA A 60 -19.45 4.18 4.26
N ASP A 61 -18.26 4.22 4.87
CA ASP A 61 -17.99 3.86 6.26
C ASP A 61 -18.56 2.49 6.69
N ASP A 62 -18.43 1.46 5.84
CA ASP A 62 -18.75 0.08 6.22
C ASP A 62 -17.76 -0.38 7.30
N GLN A 63 -18.26 -0.68 8.51
CA GLN A 63 -17.42 -1.00 9.66
C GLN A 63 -16.58 -2.27 9.48
N GLU A 64 -17.05 -3.24 8.68
CA GLU A 64 -16.30 -4.46 8.41
C GLU A 64 -15.10 -4.17 7.50
N ILE A 65 -15.33 -3.33 6.48
CA ILE A 65 -14.26 -2.85 5.60
C ILE A 65 -13.28 -1.99 6.40
N GLU A 66 -13.77 -1.07 7.25
CA GLU A 66 -12.91 -0.18 8.05
C GLU A 66 -11.94 -0.96 8.93
N ARG A 67 -12.41 -1.97 9.66
CA ARG A 67 -11.55 -2.81 10.50
C ARG A 67 -10.48 -3.54 9.68
N ALA A 68 -10.82 -4.02 8.49
CA ALA A 68 -9.87 -4.67 7.60
C ALA A 68 -8.83 -3.68 7.06
N MET A 69 -9.25 -2.45 6.73
CA MET A 69 -8.34 -1.39 6.30
C MET A 69 -7.42 -0.90 7.41
N ASP A 70 -7.90 -0.75 8.64
CA ASP A 70 -7.05 -0.33 9.76
C ASP A 70 -5.96 -1.36 10.07
N ALA A 71 -6.31 -2.64 10.06
CA ALA A 71 -5.33 -3.71 10.20
C ALA A 71 -4.30 -3.71 9.05
N ALA A 72 -4.73 -3.38 7.83
CA ALA A 72 -3.85 -3.28 6.69
C ALA A 72 -2.95 -2.03 6.73
N ASP A 73 -3.48 -0.88 7.12
CA ASP A 73 -2.76 0.39 7.26
C ASP A 73 -1.63 0.26 8.28
N ALA A 74 -1.91 -0.34 9.45
CA ALA A 74 -0.90 -0.62 10.47
C ALA A 74 0.24 -1.48 9.91
N ARG A 75 -0.08 -2.57 9.21
CA ARG A 75 0.92 -3.47 8.59
C ARG A 75 1.74 -2.77 7.51
N LEU A 76 1.11 -1.93 6.69
CA LEU A 76 1.81 -1.19 5.64
C LEU A 76 2.75 -0.14 6.23
N ARG A 77 2.38 0.53 7.32
CA ARG A 77 3.26 1.46 8.03
C ARG A 77 4.48 0.76 8.61
N GLU A 78 4.28 -0.39 9.26
CA GLU A 78 5.40 -1.22 9.75
C GLU A 78 6.34 -1.63 8.61
N LEU A 79 5.79 -2.00 7.45
CA LEU A 79 6.57 -2.35 6.26
C LEU A 79 7.34 -1.15 5.70
N ILE A 80 6.72 0.03 5.62
CA ILE A 80 7.39 1.28 5.20
C ILE A 80 8.59 1.55 6.10
N ASP A 81 8.43 1.47 7.42
CA ASP A 81 9.52 1.75 8.36
C ASP A 81 10.64 0.71 8.32
N ALA A 82 10.31 -0.56 8.07
CA ALA A 82 11.30 -1.61 7.87
C ALA A 82 12.12 -1.37 6.59
N GLU A 83 11.46 -1.01 5.51
CA GLU A 83 12.07 -0.82 4.21
C GLU A 83 12.91 0.45 4.14
N ARG A 84 12.47 1.58 4.74
CA ARG A 84 13.30 2.78 4.88
C ARG A 84 14.62 2.50 5.60
N ARG A 85 14.56 1.72 6.70
CA ARG A 85 15.78 1.33 7.44
C ARG A 85 16.71 0.50 6.58
N ARG A 86 16.16 -0.41 5.77
CA ARG A 86 16.94 -1.24 4.85
C ARG A 86 17.59 -0.40 3.75
N GLU A 87 16.82 0.45 3.10
CA GLU A 87 17.28 1.36 2.03
C GLU A 87 18.42 2.25 2.51
N MET A 88 18.31 2.85 3.71
CA MET A 88 19.41 3.66 4.29
C MET A 88 20.69 2.86 4.54
N VAL A 89 20.59 1.59 4.92
CA VAL A 89 21.77 0.72 5.15
C VAL A 89 22.43 0.36 3.82
N GLU A 90 21.63 0.05 2.80
CA GLU A 90 22.11 -0.25 1.44
C GLU A 90 22.82 0.97 0.83
N GLU A 91 22.20 2.16 0.89
CA GLU A 91 22.79 3.42 0.40
C GLU A 91 24.13 3.74 1.06
N ARG A 92 24.25 3.49 2.38
CA ARG A 92 25.49 3.71 3.12
C ARG A 92 26.59 2.71 2.74
N THR A 93 26.23 1.44 2.60
CA THR A 93 27.19 0.37 2.23
C THR A 93 27.73 0.59 0.82
N ASP A 94 26.87 1.00 -0.11
CA ASP A 94 27.28 1.34 -1.47
C ASP A 94 28.21 2.56 -1.44
N SER A 95 27.84 3.63 -0.72
CA SER A 95 28.66 4.85 -0.62
C SER A 95 30.06 4.59 -0.02
N GLU A 96 30.16 3.71 0.99
CA GLU A 96 31.45 3.33 1.62
C GLU A 96 32.31 2.41 0.71
N SER A 97 31.73 1.75 -0.29
CA SER A 97 32.44 0.84 -1.21
C SER A 97 33.08 1.55 -2.42
N PHE A 98 32.77 2.84 -2.62
CA PHE A 98 33.29 3.67 -3.73
C PHE A 98 34.37 4.69 -3.31
N GLU A 99 34.85 4.66 -2.05
CA GLU A 99 36.06 5.36 -1.58
C GLU A 99 37.27 4.43 -1.49
#